data_AF-A0A0N4ZAM7-F1
#
_entry.id   AF-A0A0N4ZAM7-F1
#
_cell.length_a   1.000
_cell.length_b   1.000
_cell.length_c   1.000
_cell.angle_alpha   90.00
_cell.angle_beta   90.00
_cell.angle_gamma   90.00
#
_symmetry.space_group_name_H-M   'P 1'
#
loop_
_entity.id
_entity.type
_entity.pdbx_description
1 polymer ?
#
loop_
_entity_poly.entity_id
_entity_poly.type
_entity_poly.pdbx_seq_one_letter_code
_entity_poly.pdbx_strand_id
1 'polypeptide(L)'
;MLYEVKGWTYCWSSYVSIDLELDFFTSKTSSAQIHDITIYEEETFFWQKNTFAIYGLTTDKRTPTNVTIKTTNPITPLAGFSLYGEVRYKAIRRNKAAQLVHCDENMRFSIPDHCLSCNGNPPKCVGSIDLDTKISRINIKKHK
;
A
#
# COMPACT_ATOMS: atom_id res chain seq x y z
N MET A 1 -12.21 13.31 5.31
CA MET A 1 -10.90 13.94 5.01
C MET A 1 -9.90 12.81 4.94
N LEU A 2 -9.55 12.36 3.72
CA LEU A 2 -8.52 11.33 3.53
C LEU A 2 -7.20 11.98 3.96
N TYR A 3 -6.54 11.43 4.97
CA TYR A 3 -5.25 11.92 5.45
C TYR A 3 -4.29 11.98 4.26
N GLU A 4 -3.85 13.19 3.92
CA GLU A 4 -2.83 13.42 2.89
C GLU A 4 -1.60 12.57 3.20
N VAL A 5 -1.17 11.83 2.19
CA VAL A 5 0.06 11.03 2.22
C VAL A 5 1.24 12.00 2.37
N LYS A 6 1.79 12.10 3.58
CA LYS A 6 2.95 12.94 3.92
C LYS A 6 4.19 12.07 4.15
N GLY A 7 4.60 11.32 3.13
CA GLY A 7 5.95 10.75 3.05
C GLY A 7 6.64 11.35 1.82
N TRP A 8 7.75 12.05 2.00
CA TRP A 8 8.54 12.66 0.93
C TRP A 8 10.00 12.29 1.16
N THR A 9 10.59 11.58 0.22
CA THR A 9 12.01 11.23 0.25
C THR A 9 12.70 11.60 -1.05
N TYR A 10 14.02 11.80 -0.98
CA TYR A 10 14.88 12.10 -2.13
C TYR A 10 15.98 11.05 -2.20
N CYS A 11 16.22 10.53 -3.41
CA CYS A 11 17.35 9.68 -3.69
C CYS A 11 18.29 10.38 -4.66
N TRP A 12 19.58 10.21 -4.41
CA TRP A 12 20.63 10.55 -5.37
C TRP A 12 20.96 9.37 -6.30
N SER A 13 20.36 8.20 -6.05
CA SER A 13 20.38 7.05 -6.94
C SER A 13 19.25 7.12 -7.96
N SER A 14 19.33 6.25 -8.98
CA SER A 14 18.31 6.13 -10.03
C SER A 14 17.29 5.02 -9.75
N TYR A 15 17.18 4.54 -8.51
CA TYR A 15 16.23 3.48 -8.15
C TYR A 15 15.78 3.58 -6.69
N VAL A 16 14.53 3.18 -6.44
CA VAL A 16 13.96 2.95 -5.11
C VAL A 16 13.58 1.49 -4.97
N SER A 17 13.81 0.93 -3.78
CA SER A 17 13.46 -0.45 -3.42
C SER A 17 12.62 -0.49 -2.15
N ILE A 18 11.76 -1.50 -2.05
CA ILE A 18 10.94 -1.77 -0.86
C ILE A 18 10.90 -3.26 -0.52
N ASP A 19 10.77 -3.58 0.77
CA ASP A 19 10.48 -4.90 1.31
C ASP A 19 9.35 -4.78 2.36
N LEU A 20 8.12 -5.02 1.92
CA LEU A 20 6.91 -4.85 2.72
C LEU A 20 6.22 -6.19 2.94
N GLU A 21 5.79 -6.44 4.16
CA GLU A 21 4.89 -7.53 4.53
C GLU A 21 3.62 -6.91 5.11
N LEU A 22 2.47 -7.19 4.49
CA LEU A 22 1.19 -6.59 4.84
C LEU A 22 0.21 -7.65 5.29
N ASP A 23 -0.32 -7.48 6.49
CA ASP A 23 -1.43 -8.27 7.03
C ASP A 23 -2.74 -7.51 6.90
N PHE A 24 -3.72 -8.08 6.21
CA PHE A 24 -5.04 -7.53 6.03
C PHE A 24 -6.03 -8.16 7.00
N PHE A 25 -6.79 -7.32 7.71
CA PHE A 25 -7.79 -7.77 8.66
C PHE A 25 -9.10 -7.01 8.52
N THR A 26 -10.17 -7.68 8.92
CA THR A 26 -11.53 -7.14 8.99
C THR A 26 -12.15 -7.62 10.30
N SER A 27 -12.71 -6.69 11.06
CA SER A 27 -13.37 -6.94 12.35
C SER A 27 -14.77 -7.53 12.18
N LYS A 28 -15.43 -7.29 11.04
CA LYS A 28 -16.87 -7.58 10.88
C LYS A 28 -17.21 -8.85 10.12
N THR A 29 -16.28 -9.51 9.45
CA THR A 29 -16.54 -10.81 8.81
C THR A 29 -15.24 -11.53 8.53
N SER A 30 -15.18 -12.83 8.79
CA SER A 30 -14.04 -13.72 8.59
C SER A 30 -13.57 -13.88 7.12
N SER A 31 -13.92 -12.97 6.21
CA SER A 31 -13.40 -12.96 4.84
C SER A 31 -13.61 -11.60 4.15
N ALA A 32 -12.57 -10.78 4.09
CA ALA A 32 -12.43 -9.82 2.99
C ALA A 32 -11.73 -10.56 1.85
N GLN A 33 -12.27 -10.48 0.63
CA GLN A 33 -11.60 -11.04 -0.55
C GLN A 33 -10.86 -9.91 -1.24
N ILE A 34 -9.54 -9.87 -1.08
CA ILE A 34 -8.70 -8.91 -1.80
C ILE A 34 -8.59 -9.40 -3.24
N HIS A 35 -8.84 -8.49 -4.19
CA HIS A 35 -8.79 -8.77 -5.63
C HIS A 35 -7.53 -8.17 -6.25
N ASP A 36 -7.25 -6.91 -5.91
CA ASP A 36 -6.10 -6.20 -6.45
C ASP A 36 -5.34 -5.50 -5.34
N ILE A 37 -4.01 -5.56 -5.43
CA ILE A 37 -3.09 -4.70 -4.70
C ILE A 37 -2.17 -4.04 -5.71
N THR A 38 -2.15 -2.72 -5.74
CA THR A 38 -1.24 -1.95 -6.59
C THR A 38 -0.44 -1.00 -5.73
N ILE A 39 0.88 -0.98 -5.90
CA ILE A 39 1.74 0.04 -5.30
C ILE A 39 2.06 1.09 -6.35
N TYR A 40 1.86 2.34 -5.97
CA TYR A 40 2.13 3.50 -6.79
C TYR A 40 3.30 4.29 -6.22
N GLU A 41 4.13 4.77 -7.12
CA GLU A 41 5.16 5.77 -6.89
C GLU A 41 4.66 7.10 -7.44
N GLU A 42 4.62 8.12 -6.58
CA GLU A 42 4.35 9.51 -6.99
C GLU A 42 5.64 10.30 -6.95
N GLU A 43 6.18 10.66 -8.12
CA GLU A 43 7.30 11.59 -8.27
C GLU A 43 6.78 13.02 -8.37
N THR A 44 7.36 13.92 -7.58
CA THR A 44 7.05 15.34 -7.54
C THR A 44 8.28 16.16 -7.90
N PHE A 45 8.14 16.92 -8.99
CA PHE A 45 9.03 17.98 -9.44
C PHE A 45 8.43 19.34 -9.08
N PHE A 46 9.22 20.40 -9.16
CA PHE A 46 8.75 21.78 -8.89
C PHE A 46 7.49 22.18 -9.68
N TRP A 47 7.24 21.61 -10.87
CA TRP A 47 6.13 21.97 -11.77
C TRP A 47 5.25 20.79 -12.21
N GLN A 48 5.54 19.57 -11.76
CA GLN A 48 4.95 18.35 -12.32
C GLN A 48 4.83 17.27 -11.25
N LYS A 49 3.76 16.48 -11.33
CA LYS A 49 3.61 15.24 -10.60
C LYS A 49 3.36 14.09 -11.56
N ASN A 50 4.12 13.02 -11.43
CA ASN A 50 3.94 11.79 -12.18
C ASN A 50 3.58 10.66 -11.22
N THR A 51 2.75 9.73 -11.68
CA THR A 51 2.38 8.55 -10.90
C THR A 51 2.62 7.30 -11.72
N PHE A 52 3.39 6.37 -11.17
CA PHE A 52 3.75 5.11 -11.81
C PHE A 52 3.29 3.93 -10.96
N ALA A 53 2.73 2.91 -11.59
CA ALA A 53 2.46 1.64 -10.90
C ALA A 53 3.74 0.80 -10.89
N ILE A 54 4.27 0.52 -9.71
CA ILE A 54 5.58 -0.15 -9.52
C ILE A 54 5.46 -1.60 -9.06
N TYR A 55 4.24 -2.00 -8.69
CA TYR A 55 3.86 -3.37 -8.36
C TYR A 55 2.37 -3.52 -8.56
N GLY A 56 1.94 -4.64 -9.13
CA GLY A 56 0.54 -5.00 -9.26
C GLY A 56 0.37 -6.50 -9.00
N LEU A 57 -0.58 -6.82 -8.14
CA LEU A 57 -1.03 -8.18 -7.88
C LEU A 57 -2.54 -8.22 -8.10
N THR A 58 -2.98 -8.93 -9.14
CA THR A 58 -4.38 -9.24 -9.40
C THR A 58 -4.60 -10.72 -9.15
N THR A 59 -5.64 -11.05 -8.39
CA THR A 59 -5.98 -12.43 -8.06
C THR A 59 -7.47 -12.62 -7.91
N ASP A 60 -7.97 -13.66 -8.58
CA ASP A 60 -9.36 -14.11 -8.50
C ASP A 60 -9.61 -15.02 -7.29
N LYS A 61 -8.55 -15.45 -6.61
CA LYS A 61 -8.62 -16.29 -5.40
C LYS A 61 -8.69 -15.41 -4.16
N ARG A 62 -9.21 -15.97 -3.05
CA ARG A 62 -9.06 -15.39 -1.70
C ARG A 62 -7.56 -15.19 -1.44
N THR A 63 -7.08 -13.97 -1.67
CA THR A 63 -5.68 -13.60 -1.38
C THR A 63 -5.40 -13.94 0.08
N PRO A 64 -4.26 -14.56 0.40
CA PRO A 64 -3.87 -14.75 1.79
C PRO A 64 -3.91 -13.41 2.52
N THR A 65 -4.27 -13.45 3.80
CA THR A 65 -4.30 -12.27 4.65
C THR A 65 -2.92 -11.64 4.82
N ASN A 66 -1.84 -12.37 4.59
CA ASN A 66 -0.47 -11.87 4.57
C ASN A 66 0.06 -11.84 3.13
N VAL A 67 0.59 -10.69 2.69
CA VAL A 67 1.22 -10.51 1.39
C VAL A 67 2.60 -9.87 1.58
N THR A 68 3.62 -10.50 1.01
CA THR A 68 4.97 -9.91 0.92
C THR A 68 5.18 -9.27 -0.45
N ILE A 69 5.52 -7.99 -0.47
CA ILE A 69 5.79 -7.17 -1.65
C ILE A 69 7.25 -6.76 -1.61
N LYS A 70 8.01 -7.20 -2.62
CA LYS A 70 9.39 -6.76 -2.87
C LYS A 70 9.46 -6.23 -4.28
N THR A 71 9.78 -4.96 -4.44
CA THR A 71 9.94 -4.35 -5.77
C THR A 71 11.07 -3.35 -5.75
N THR A 72 11.64 -3.11 -6.93
CA THR A 72 12.62 -2.08 -7.19
C THR A 72 12.20 -1.39 -8.48
N ASN A 73 12.09 -0.06 -8.44
CA ASN A 73 11.65 0.74 -9.57
C ASN A 73 12.68 1.83 -9.86
N PRO A 74 12.98 2.13 -11.14
CA PRO A 74 13.79 3.29 -11.47
C PRO A 74 13.05 4.57 -11.05
N ILE A 75 13.83 5.53 -10.55
CA ILE A 75 13.34 6.86 -10.20
C ILE A 75 14.20 7.92 -10.87
N THR A 76 13.62 9.10 -11.04
CA THR A 76 14.32 10.27 -11.52
C THR A 76 15.18 10.85 -10.39
N PRO A 77 16.51 10.99 -10.57
CA PRO A 77 17.35 11.67 -9.60
C PRO A 77 16.82 13.09 -9.34
N LEU A 78 16.87 13.55 -8.08
CA LEU A 78 16.44 14.88 -7.63
C LEU A 78 14.92 15.13 -7.58
N ALA A 79 14.08 14.19 -8.02
CA ALA A 79 12.64 14.24 -7.76
C ALA A 79 12.36 13.86 -6.30
N GLY A 80 11.41 14.55 -5.66
CA GLY A 80 10.86 14.08 -4.39
C GLY A 80 9.86 12.99 -4.69
N PHE A 81 9.86 11.88 -3.95
CA PHE A 81 8.92 10.79 -4.21
C PHE A 81 8.21 10.30 -2.94
N SER A 82 7.02 9.74 -3.15
CA SER A 82 6.20 9.10 -2.12
C SER A 82 5.64 7.79 -2.64
N LEU A 83 5.52 6.78 -1.78
CA LEU A 83 4.86 5.53 -2.13
C LEU A 83 3.53 5.38 -1.39
N TYR A 84 2.54 4.89 -2.10
CA TYR A 84 1.27 4.47 -1.52
C TYR A 84 0.77 3.21 -2.20
N GLY A 85 -0.02 2.42 -1.48
CA GLY A 85 -0.71 1.28 -2.06
C GLY A 85 -2.20 1.52 -2.14
N GLU A 86 -2.84 0.87 -3.11
CA GLU A 86 -4.28 0.74 -3.20
C GLU A 86 -4.65 -0.74 -3.15
N VAL A 87 -5.67 -1.04 -2.34
CA VAL A 87 -6.25 -2.38 -2.23
C VAL A 87 -7.71 -2.32 -2.67
N ARG A 88 -8.08 -3.18 -3.62
CA ARG A 88 -9.46 -3.43 -4.00
C ARG A 88 -9.92 -4.74 -3.41
N TYR A 89 -11.06 -4.74 -2.74
CA TYR A 89 -11.54 -5.91 -2.02
C TYR A 89 -13.07 -5.97 -1.98
N LYS A 90 -13.61 -7.18 -1.88
CA LYS A 90 -15.03 -7.42 -1.57
C LYS A 90 -15.24 -7.58 -0.08
N ALA A 91 -16.16 -6.79 0.47
CA ALA A 91 -16.59 -6.88 1.86
C ALA A 91 -18.11 -6.96 1.98
N ILE A 92 -18.59 -7.60 3.04
CA ILE A 92 -20.02 -7.67 3.35
C ILE A 92 -20.42 -6.43 4.14
N ARG A 93 -21.42 -5.69 3.66
CA ARG A 93 -21.98 -4.52 4.34
C ARG A 93 -23.49 -4.60 4.43
N ARG A 94 -24.07 -3.86 5.39
CA ARG A 94 -25.52 -3.66 5.46
C ARG A 94 -25.92 -2.55 4.48
N ASN A 95 -26.85 -2.84 3.58
CA ASN A 95 -27.45 -1.84 2.70
C ASN A 95 -28.47 -0.96 3.46
N LYS A 96 -29.09 0.01 2.76
CA LYS A 96 -30.13 0.91 3.33
C LYS A 96 -31.35 0.16 3.90
N ALA A 97 -31.59 -1.08 3.48
CA ALA A 97 -32.65 -1.96 3.97
C ALA A 97 -32.15 -2.96 5.04
N ALA A 98 -30.99 -2.71 5.63
CA ALA A 98 -30.32 -3.57 6.63
C ALA A 98 -29.97 -4.99 6.15
N GLN A 99 -30.00 -5.27 4.85
CA GLN A 99 -29.60 -6.56 4.27
C GLN A 99 -28.09 -6.63 4.07
N LEU A 100 -27.51 -7.80 4.30
CA LEU A 100 -26.09 -8.06 4.04
C LEU A 100 -25.87 -8.24 2.53
N VAL A 101 -25.01 -7.41 1.94
CA VAL A 101 -24.65 -7.45 0.52
C VAL A 101 -23.14 -7.40 0.36
N HIS A 102 -22.63 -8.02 -0.70
CA HIS A 102 -21.23 -7.88 -1.10
C HIS A 102 -21.05 -6.55 -1.83
N CYS A 103 -20.09 -5.75 -1.36
CA CYS A 103 -19.70 -4.48 -1.98
C CYS A 103 -18.24 -4.55 -2.41
N ASP A 104 -17.96 -4.06 -3.62
CA ASP A 104 -16.61 -3.75 -4.05
C ASP A 104 -16.15 -2.45 -3.38
N GLU A 105 -15.03 -2.52 -2.70
CA GLU A 105 -14.44 -1.41 -1.95
C GLU A 105 -13.00 -1.18 -2.38
N ASN A 106 -12.56 0.05 -2.23
CA ASN A 106 -11.17 0.44 -2.36
C ASN A 106 -10.66 1.11 -1.06
N MET A 107 -9.37 0.91 -0.82
CA MET A 107 -8.66 1.57 0.26
C MET A 107 -7.25 1.93 -0.20
N ARG A 108 -6.87 3.19 0.03
CA ARG A 108 -5.49 3.66 -0.13
C ARG A 108 -4.78 3.60 1.24
N PHE A 109 -3.53 3.17 1.24
CA PHE A 109 -2.66 3.18 2.42
C PHE A 109 -1.31 3.84 2.09
N SER A 110 -0.74 4.54 3.07
CA SER A 110 0.56 5.21 2.91
C SER A 110 1.69 4.25 3.27
N ILE A 111 2.76 4.23 2.47
CA ILE A 111 4.00 3.54 2.83
C ILE A 111 4.96 4.60 3.40
N PRO A 112 5.44 4.44 4.65
CA PRO A 112 6.35 5.42 5.25
C PRO A 112 7.71 5.46 4.55
N ASP A 113 8.34 6.64 4.50
CA ASP A 113 9.63 6.85 3.84
C ASP A 113 10.76 5.98 4.43
N HIS A 114 10.70 5.69 5.71
CA HIS A 114 11.70 4.85 6.39
C HIS A 114 11.66 3.37 5.96
N CYS A 115 10.63 2.95 5.22
CA CYS A 115 10.54 1.62 4.62
C CYS A 115 11.18 1.54 3.23
N LEU A 116 11.63 2.68 2.70
CA LEU A 116 12.17 2.83 1.36
C LEU A 116 13.69 2.78 1.41
N SER A 117 14.32 2.32 0.33
CA SER A 117 15.76 2.41 0.19
C SER A 117 16.20 2.80 -1.21
N CYS A 118 17.09 3.80 -1.25
CA CYS A 118 17.79 4.29 -2.44
C CYS A 118 19.01 3.42 -2.81
N ASN A 119 19.48 2.55 -1.92
CA ASN A 119 20.73 1.79 -2.08
C ASN A 119 20.51 0.30 -2.38
N GLY A 120 19.26 -0.11 -2.58
CA GLY A 120 18.89 -1.47 -2.97
C GLY A 120 18.75 -2.44 -1.79
N ASN A 121 18.98 -1.97 -0.56
CA ASN A 121 18.80 -2.75 0.66
C ASN A 121 17.71 -2.11 1.53
N PRO A 122 16.41 -2.29 1.20
CA PRO A 122 15.32 -1.76 2.00
C PRO A 122 15.21 -2.51 3.34
N PRO A 123 14.91 -1.80 4.44
CA PRO A 123 14.61 -2.48 5.69
C PRO A 123 13.30 -3.26 5.54
N LYS A 124 13.23 -4.43 6.16
CA LYS A 124 11.97 -5.18 6.19
C LYS A 124 10.94 -4.40 7.00
N CYS A 125 9.90 -3.95 6.33
CA CYS A 125 8.75 -3.30 6.95
C CYS A 125 7.57 -4.25 7.03
N VAL A 126 6.91 -4.26 8.18
CA VAL A 126 5.71 -5.07 8.43
C VAL A 126 4.59 -4.11 8.79
N GLY A 127 3.41 -4.36 8.24
CA GLY A 127 2.27 -3.54 8.51
C GLY A 127 0.96 -4.32 8.53
N SER A 128 -0.04 -3.68 9.11
CA SER A 128 -1.38 -4.21 9.25
C SER A 128 -2.37 -3.21 8.66
N ILE A 129 -3.29 -3.69 7.82
CA ILE A 129 -4.32 -2.89 7.15
C ILE A 129 -5.69 -3.35 7.63
N ASP A 130 -6.38 -2.47 8.35
CA ASP A 130 -7.78 -2.63 8.74
C ASP A 130 -8.67 -2.17 7.59
N LEU A 131 -9.29 -3.13 6.92
CA LEU A 131 -10.17 -2.84 5.78
C LEU A 131 -11.50 -2.21 6.24
N ASP A 132 -11.95 -2.46 7.47
CA ASP A 132 -13.22 -1.93 7.99
C ASP A 132 -13.08 -0.47 8.42
N THR A 133 -12.02 -0.18 9.19
CA THR A 133 -11.77 1.19 9.68
C THR A 133 -10.99 2.04 8.68
N LYS A 134 -10.51 1.43 7.60
CA LYS A 134 -9.62 2.05 6.59
C LYS A 134 -8.37 2.67 7.22
N ILE A 135 -7.84 1.99 8.25
CA ILE A 135 -6.61 2.40 8.95
C ILE A 135 -5.48 1.48 8.52
N SER A 136 -4.33 2.06 8.18
CA SER A 136 -3.10 1.31 7.94
C SER A 136 -2.05 1.67 8.98
N ARG A 137 -1.26 0.68 9.41
CA ARG A 137 -0.13 0.85 10.32
C ARG A 137 1.04 0.06 9.75
N ILE A 138 2.04 0.75 9.22
CA ILE A 138 3.21 0.14 8.60
C ILE A 138 4.45 0.70 9.31
N ASN A 139 5.40 -0.16 9.68
CA ASN A 139 6.63 0.26 10.34
C ASN A 139 7.76 -0.78 10.12
N ILE A 140 9.00 -0.40 10.45
CA ILE A 140 10.15 -1.32 10.41
C ILE A 140 9.91 -2.48 11.38
N LYS A 141 10.16 -3.70 10.91
CA LYS A 141 10.18 -4.89 11.77
C LYS A 141 11.35 -4.77 12.74
N LYS A 142 11.06 -4.42 14.00
CA LYS A 142 12.07 -4.49 15.07
C LYS A 142 12.38 -5.96 15.33
N HIS A 143 13.62 -6.36 15.13
CA HIS A 143 14.11 -7.66 15.57
C HIS A 143 13.96 -7.73 17.11
N LYS A 144 13.25 -8.75 17.58
CA LYS A 144 13.26 -9.19 18.98
C LYS A 144 14.28 -10.30 19.12
#